data_AF-A0A965VW36-F1
#
_entry.id   AF-A0A965VW36-F1
#
_cell.length_a   1.000
_cell.length_b   1.000
_cell.length_c   1.000
_cell.angle_alpha   90.00
_cell.angle_beta   90.00
_cell.angle_gamma   90.00
#
_symmetry.space_group_name_H-M   'P 1'
#
loop_
_entity.id
_entity.type
_entity.pdbx_description
1 polymer ?
#
loop_
_entity_poly.entity_id
_entity_poly.type
_entity_poly.pdbx_seq_one_letter_code
_entity_poly.pdbx_strand_id
1 'polypeptide(L)'
;MTRKQFSGGAVATKLNGSITAATTNVVALDASTYPFGTLPFVVAIDRGGAAEEKLLVTRLSGSNTFTVVSRGFDSTTAIAHSDLAVIEHVLDADTITEANTFVNTPTTIGDMLYANTATTVTRLPIGANGQVLTVAGGVPTWAVVTVPGLASLSDVTISAVSNGQVLAWNSSLSKWQNTTMSAKSPATRLFLAQSYR
;
A
#
# COMPACT_ATOMS: atom_id res chain seq x y z
N MET A 1 -3.88 -10.01 4.97
CA MET A 1 -4.93 -10.88 5.53
C MET A 1 -6.30 -10.20 5.40
N THR A 2 -7.40 -10.81 5.83
CA THR A 2 -8.71 -10.15 5.80
C THR A 2 -8.76 -9.08 6.89
N ARG A 3 -9.07 -7.83 6.51
CA ARG A 3 -9.25 -6.72 7.46
C ARG A 3 -10.32 -7.06 8.49
N LYS A 4 -9.99 -6.94 9.78
CA LYS A 4 -10.93 -7.12 10.89
C LYS A 4 -11.51 -5.79 11.36
N GLN A 5 -12.70 -5.83 11.98
CA GLN A 5 -13.31 -4.67 12.63
C GLN A 5 -12.94 -4.62 14.10
N PHE A 6 -12.86 -3.41 14.64
CA PHE A 6 -12.61 -3.18 16.05
C PHE A 6 -13.50 -2.07 16.59
N SER A 7 -14.12 -2.29 17.75
CA SER A 7 -14.82 -1.27 18.54
C SER A 7 -14.12 -1.14 19.89
N GLY A 8 -13.48 0.02 20.12
CA GLY A 8 -12.76 0.30 21.37
C GLY A 8 -13.68 0.54 22.58
N GLY A 9 -14.98 0.78 22.34
CA GLY A 9 -16.01 0.99 23.36
C GLY A 9 -17.03 -0.14 23.46
N ALA A 10 -16.75 -1.31 22.89
CA ALA A 10 -17.62 -2.48 23.03
C ALA A 10 -17.71 -2.90 24.50
N VAL A 11 -18.93 -2.94 25.03
CA VAL A 11 -19.20 -3.30 26.42
C VAL A 11 -19.26 -4.82 26.55
N ALA A 12 -18.63 -5.39 27.58
CA ALA A 12 -18.71 -6.82 27.84
C ALA A 12 -20.18 -7.27 27.95
N THR A 13 -20.48 -8.42 27.35
CA THR A 13 -21.82 -9.03 27.38
C THR A 13 -21.73 -10.46 27.88
N LYS A 14 -22.82 -11.21 27.82
CA LYS A 14 -22.83 -12.62 28.22
C LYS A 14 -23.56 -13.47 27.20
N LEU A 15 -23.27 -14.77 27.21
CA LEU A 15 -24.07 -15.75 26.49
C LEU A 15 -25.54 -15.70 26.93
N ASN A 16 -26.43 -15.91 25.96
CA ASN A 16 -27.86 -16.12 26.16
C ASN A 16 -28.21 -17.57 25.78
N GLY A 17 -27.79 -18.50 26.63
CA GLY A 17 -27.82 -19.94 26.44
C GLY A 17 -26.42 -20.55 26.36
N SER A 18 -26.27 -21.74 26.93
CA SER A 18 -25.03 -22.53 26.81
C SER A 18 -24.72 -22.91 25.36
N ILE A 19 -23.44 -23.01 25.02
CA ILE A 19 -22.98 -23.42 23.69
C ILE A 19 -22.11 -24.67 23.76
N THR A 20 -22.02 -25.41 22.65
CA THR A 20 -21.11 -26.55 22.50
C THR A 20 -19.88 -26.14 21.67
N ALA A 21 -18.86 -26.99 21.61
CA ALA A 21 -17.69 -26.77 20.75
C ALA A 21 -18.03 -26.67 19.24
N ALA A 22 -19.21 -27.14 18.81
CA ALA A 22 -19.67 -27.11 17.43
C ALA A 22 -20.68 -25.99 17.11
N THR A 23 -21.03 -25.14 18.09
CA THR A 23 -22.00 -24.05 17.88
C THR A 23 -21.51 -23.06 16.82
N THR A 24 -22.36 -22.78 15.82
CA THR A 24 -22.07 -21.88 14.68
C THR A 24 -22.72 -20.50 14.81
N ASN A 25 -23.64 -20.32 15.75
CA ASN A 25 -24.28 -19.05 16.05
C ASN A 25 -24.31 -18.86 17.56
N VAL A 26 -23.65 -17.82 18.04
CA VAL A 26 -23.55 -17.49 19.46
C VAL A 26 -24.47 -16.31 19.73
N VAL A 27 -25.48 -16.51 20.58
CA VAL A 27 -26.43 -15.46 20.95
C VAL A 27 -25.94 -14.78 22.23
N ALA A 28 -25.76 -13.47 22.18
CA ALA A 28 -25.45 -12.66 23.34
C ALA A 28 -26.73 -12.06 23.96
N LEU A 29 -26.67 -11.66 25.23
CA LEU A 29 -27.74 -10.89 25.87
C LEU A 29 -27.90 -9.51 25.20
N ASP A 30 -26.79 -8.82 24.97
CA ASP A 30 -26.75 -7.53 24.28
C ASP A 30 -25.43 -7.39 23.49
N ALA A 31 -25.52 -7.30 22.16
CA ALA A 31 -24.37 -7.06 21.29
C ALA A 31 -24.40 -5.67 20.64
N SER A 32 -25.25 -4.75 21.11
CA SER A 32 -25.50 -3.45 20.48
C SER A 32 -24.22 -2.61 20.25
N THR A 33 -23.22 -2.74 21.14
CA THR A 33 -21.94 -2.00 21.09
C THR A 33 -20.81 -2.72 20.34
N TYR A 34 -21.04 -3.96 19.91
CA TYR A 34 -20.05 -4.75 19.16
C TYR A 34 -20.02 -4.34 17.68
N PRO A 35 -18.92 -4.61 16.95
CA PRO A 35 -18.88 -4.38 15.51
C PRO A 35 -19.98 -5.15 14.75
N PHE A 36 -20.27 -4.70 13.54
CA PHE A 36 -21.23 -5.32 12.62
C PHE A 36 -20.86 -5.07 11.16
N GLY A 37 -21.34 -5.93 10.27
CA GLY A 37 -21.09 -5.87 8.83
C GLY A 37 -20.50 -7.16 8.28
N THR A 38 -19.85 -7.06 7.12
CA THR A 38 -19.29 -8.20 6.39
C THR A 38 -17.88 -8.57 6.81
N LEU A 39 -17.18 -7.66 7.51
CA LEU A 39 -15.83 -7.90 8.01
C LEU A 39 -15.90 -8.57 9.38
N PRO A 40 -15.03 -9.56 9.66
CA PRO A 40 -15.05 -10.25 10.94
C PRO A 40 -14.38 -9.42 12.05
N PHE A 41 -14.66 -9.81 13.29
CA PHE A 41 -13.99 -9.33 14.49
C PHE A 41 -13.82 -10.49 15.47
N VAL A 42 -13.01 -10.30 16.51
CA VAL A 42 -12.71 -11.35 17.48
C VAL A 42 -13.44 -11.08 18.79
N VAL A 43 -14.08 -12.11 19.32
CA VAL A 43 -14.62 -12.12 20.69
C VAL A 43 -13.93 -13.18 21.51
N ALA A 44 -13.74 -12.94 22.80
CA ALA A 44 -13.28 -13.94 23.76
C ALA A 44 -14.44 -14.30 24.69
N ILE A 45 -14.62 -15.59 24.96
CA ILE A 45 -15.54 -16.11 25.97
C ILE A 45 -14.70 -16.59 27.16
N ASP A 46 -15.12 -16.25 28.38
CA ASP A 46 -14.44 -16.63 29.64
C ASP A 46 -12.96 -16.22 29.68
N ARG A 47 -12.65 -15.04 29.13
CA ARG A 47 -11.29 -14.51 29.04
C ARG A 47 -10.58 -14.47 30.39
N GLY A 48 -9.30 -14.84 30.40
CA GLY A 48 -8.44 -14.89 31.58
C GLY A 48 -8.61 -16.16 32.43
N GLY A 49 -9.56 -17.04 32.07
CA GLY A 49 -9.80 -18.31 32.74
C GLY A 49 -9.25 -19.52 31.97
N ALA A 50 -9.31 -20.70 32.58
CA ALA A 50 -8.94 -21.96 31.94
C ALA A 50 -9.88 -22.37 30.78
N ALA A 51 -11.06 -21.75 30.72
CA ALA A 51 -12.04 -21.92 29.66
C ALA A 51 -11.94 -20.83 28.59
N GLU A 52 -10.91 -19.99 28.55
CA GLU A 52 -10.81 -18.93 27.55
C GLU A 52 -10.85 -19.51 26.12
N GLU A 53 -11.83 -19.05 25.34
CA GLU A 53 -11.91 -19.33 23.91
C GLU A 53 -12.07 -18.02 23.14
N LYS A 54 -11.26 -17.83 22.10
CA LYS A 54 -11.45 -16.76 21.13
C LYS A 54 -12.18 -17.30 19.92
N LEU A 55 -13.13 -16.52 19.40
CA LEU A 55 -13.90 -16.83 18.21
C LEU A 55 -13.71 -15.71 17.19
N LEU A 56 -13.50 -16.07 15.94
CA LEU A 56 -13.63 -15.14 14.83
C LEU A 56 -15.10 -15.15 14.40
N VAL A 57 -15.75 -13.98 14.43
CA VAL A 57 -17.20 -13.86 14.20
C VAL A 57 -17.54 -12.71 13.27
N THR A 58 -18.72 -12.78 12.67
CA THR A 58 -19.40 -11.63 12.05
C THR A 58 -20.73 -11.37 12.77
N ARG A 59 -21.32 -10.20 12.54
CA ARG A 59 -22.62 -9.83 13.11
C ARG A 59 -23.38 -8.90 12.17
N LEU A 60 -24.67 -9.11 12.03
CA LEU A 60 -25.56 -8.18 11.31
C LEU A 60 -25.97 -7.02 12.23
N SER A 61 -26.21 -5.85 11.64
CA SER A 61 -26.69 -4.68 12.39
C SER A 61 -28.01 -5.01 13.09
N GLY A 62 -28.15 -4.60 14.36
CA GLY A 62 -29.32 -4.87 15.20
C GLY A 62 -29.47 -6.32 15.70
N SER A 63 -28.60 -7.25 15.31
CA SER A 63 -28.64 -8.65 15.78
C SER A 63 -27.82 -8.84 17.05
N ASN A 64 -28.34 -9.61 18.01
CA ASN A 64 -27.55 -10.10 19.15
C ASN A 64 -26.82 -11.42 18.87
N THR A 65 -26.90 -11.92 17.63
CA THR A 65 -26.27 -13.18 17.23
C THR A 65 -24.96 -12.92 16.51
N PHE A 66 -23.87 -13.44 17.06
CA PHE A 66 -22.59 -13.58 16.39
C PHE A 66 -22.60 -14.85 15.52
N THR A 67 -22.43 -14.68 14.21
CA THR A 67 -22.22 -15.81 13.30
C THR A 67 -20.74 -16.19 13.34
N VAL A 68 -20.47 -17.44 13.68
CA VAL A 68 -19.11 -17.94 13.85
C VAL A 68 -18.47 -18.16 12.49
N VAL A 69 -17.32 -17.51 12.27
CA VAL A 69 -16.41 -17.79 11.16
C VAL A 69 -15.45 -18.91 11.57
N SER A 70 -14.94 -18.86 12.81
CA SER A 70 -14.06 -19.90 13.36
C SER A 70 -14.14 -19.96 14.90
N ARG A 71 -14.17 -21.18 15.45
CA ARG A 71 -14.04 -21.50 16.88
C ARG A 71 -12.57 -21.79 17.21
N GLY A 72 -12.17 -21.65 18.47
CA GLY A 72 -10.79 -21.92 18.90
C GLY A 72 -9.77 -21.07 18.12
N PHE A 73 -10.09 -19.80 17.91
CA PHE A 73 -9.25 -18.85 17.16
C PHE A 73 -8.04 -18.41 18.00
N ASP A 74 -7.00 -17.86 17.36
CA ASP A 74 -5.85 -17.23 18.03
C ASP A 74 -5.17 -18.16 19.06
N SER A 75 -4.93 -19.41 18.65
CA SER A 75 -4.35 -20.48 19.48
C SER A 75 -5.16 -20.93 20.70
N THR A 76 -6.43 -20.54 20.79
CA THR A 76 -7.37 -21.14 21.77
C THR A 76 -7.98 -22.43 21.25
N THR A 77 -8.77 -23.15 22.05
CA THR A 77 -9.42 -24.40 21.65
C THR A 77 -10.93 -24.27 21.73
N ALA A 78 -11.64 -24.80 20.73
CA ALA A 78 -13.10 -24.81 20.73
C ALA A 78 -13.63 -25.71 21.85
N ILE A 79 -14.40 -25.14 22.79
CA ILE A 79 -15.00 -25.87 23.91
C ILE A 79 -16.49 -25.53 24.09
N ALA A 80 -17.13 -26.25 25.01
CA ALA A 80 -18.45 -25.87 25.50
C ALA A 80 -18.33 -24.77 26.56
N HIS A 81 -19.26 -23.82 26.54
CA HIS A 81 -19.36 -22.78 27.56
C HIS A 81 -20.75 -22.80 28.18
N SER A 82 -20.81 -22.55 29.48
CA SER A 82 -22.06 -22.45 30.22
C SER A 82 -22.83 -21.18 29.82
N ASP A 83 -24.14 -21.18 30.05
CA ASP A 83 -24.92 -19.95 29.96
C ASP A 83 -24.33 -18.85 30.85
N LEU A 84 -24.53 -17.59 30.45
CA LEU A 84 -24.01 -16.40 31.11
C LEU A 84 -22.47 -16.27 31.15
N ALA A 85 -21.73 -17.12 30.44
CA ALA A 85 -20.29 -16.92 30.21
C ALA A 85 -20.06 -15.53 29.61
N VAL A 86 -19.01 -14.84 30.09
CA VAL A 86 -18.73 -13.46 29.68
C VAL A 86 -18.15 -13.47 28.27
N ILE A 87 -18.65 -12.57 27.42
CA ILE A 87 -18.14 -12.32 26.07
C ILE A 87 -17.54 -10.92 26.03
N GLU A 88 -16.34 -10.79 25.48
CA GLU A 88 -15.65 -9.51 25.32
C GLU A 88 -15.11 -9.35 23.89
N HIS A 89 -15.17 -8.15 23.34
CA HIS A 89 -14.50 -7.84 22.08
C HIS A 89 -13.00 -7.64 22.33
N VAL A 90 -12.15 -8.34 21.56
CA VAL A 90 -10.71 -8.38 21.82
C VAL A 90 -9.88 -8.21 20.55
N LEU A 91 -8.60 -7.88 20.74
CA LEU A 91 -7.58 -8.03 19.71
C LEU A 91 -7.09 -9.49 19.65
N ASP A 92 -6.45 -9.84 18.54
CA ASP A 92 -5.82 -11.13 18.30
C ASP A 92 -4.36 -11.00 17.86
N ALA A 93 -3.58 -12.06 18.05
CA ALA A 93 -2.15 -12.06 17.75
C ALA A 93 -1.88 -11.91 16.25
N ASP A 94 -2.69 -12.46 15.36
CA ASP A 94 -2.50 -12.35 13.91
C ASP A 94 -2.57 -10.89 13.45
N THR A 95 -3.59 -10.14 13.87
CA THR A 95 -3.75 -8.73 13.51
C THR A 95 -2.57 -7.90 14.02
N ILE A 96 -2.15 -8.14 15.27
CA ILE A 96 -1.02 -7.43 15.86
C ILE A 96 0.29 -7.80 15.15
N THR A 97 0.45 -9.07 14.78
CA THR A 97 1.61 -9.57 14.04
C THR A 97 1.67 -8.98 12.64
N GLU A 98 0.54 -8.81 11.96
CA GLU A 98 0.46 -8.14 10.65
C GLU A 98 0.91 -6.68 10.75
N ALA A 99 0.35 -5.94 11.73
CA ALA A 99 0.71 -4.55 11.97
C ALA A 99 2.21 -4.40 12.32
N ASN A 100 2.72 -5.27 13.19
CA ASN A 100 4.13 -5.32 13.55
C ASN A 100 5.02 -5.68 12.36
N THR A 101 4.61 -6.64 11.53
CA THR A 101 5.35 -7.02 10.33
C THR A 101 5.46 -5.82 9.40
N PHE A 102 4.35 -5.10 9.14
CA PHE A 102 4.34 -3.93 8.26
C PHE A 102 5.29 -2.83 8.76
N VAL A 103 5.20 -2.43 10.03
CA VAL A 103 6.04 -1.34 10.58
C VAL A 103 7.52 -1.73 10.67
N ASN A 104 7.83 -3.01 10.87
CA ASN A 104 9.20 -3.52 10.94
C ASN A 104 9.75 -4.04 9.60
N THR A 105 8.98 -3.92 8.50
CA THR A 105 9.44 -4.35 7.17
C THR A 105 10.63 -3.52 6.65
N PRO A 106 10.66 -2.18 6.81
CA PRO A 106 11.86 -1.39 6.52
C PRO A 106 12.99 -1.72 7.51
N THR A 107 14.20 -1.96 7.02
CA THR A 107 15.36 -2.35 7.85
C THR A 107 16.58 -1.43 7.67
N THR A 108 16.54 -0.57 6.67
CA THR A 108 17.58 0.39 6.31
C THR A 108 16.96 1.77 6.07
N ILE A 109 17.69 2.83 6.44
CA ILE A 109 17.28 4.20 6.15
C ILE A 109 17.08 4.38 4.63
N GLY A 110 15.95 4.96 4.25
CA GLY A 110 15.61 5.23 2.85
C GLY A 110 14.89 4.07 2.15
N ASP A 111 14.61 2.97 2.85
CA ASP A 111 13.77 1.91 2.29
C ASP A 111 12.37 2.41 1.95
N MET A 112 11.80 1.79 0.93
CA MET A 112 10.42 1.99 0.53
C MET A 112 9.64 0.69 0.70
N LEU A 113 8.34 0.81 0.95
CA LEU A 113 7.41 -0.31 0.91
C LEU A 113 6.57 -0.21 -0.34
N TYR A 114 6.35 -1.34 -1.01
CA TYR A 114 5.46 -1.41 -2.17
C TYR A 114 4.64 -2.70 -2.14
N ALA A 115 3.48 -2.68 -2.78
CA ALA A 115 2.67 -3.88 -2.98
C ALA A 115 3.30 -4.72 -4.10
N ASN A 116 3.86 -5.88 -3.75
CA ASN A 116 4.43 -6.82 -4.72
C ASN A 116 3.35 -7.72 -5.34
N THR A 117 2.27 -7.95 -4.60
CA THR A 117 1.05 -8.59 -5.10
C THR A 117 -0.16 -7.84 -4.54
N ALA A 118 -1.37 -8.24 -4.94
CA ALA A 118 -2.60 -7.64 -4.40
C ALA A 118 -2.74 -7.74 -2.87
N THR A 119 -2.03 -8.67 -2.22
CA THR A 119 -2.19 -8.96 -0.78
C THR A 119 -0.88 -8.96 0.00
N THR A 120 0.26 -8.65 -0.63
CA THR A 120 1.58 -8.69 0.02
C THR A 120 2.34 -7.38 -0.21
N VAL A 121 2.76 -6.75 0.89
CA VAL A 121 3.71 -5.64 0.88
C VAL A 121 5.13 -6.20 0.97
N THR A 122 6.07 -5.59 0.27
CA THR A 122 7.48 -5.96 0.26
C THR A 122 8.34 -4.71 0.35
N ARG A 123 9.53 -4.89 0.94
CA ARG A 123 10.58 -3.90 1.02
C ARG A 123 11.28 -3.72 -0.33
N LEU A 124 11.33 -2.49 -0.84
CA LEU A 124 12.29 -2.05 -1.84
C LEU A 124 13.43 -1.34 -1.10
N PRO A 125 14.66 -1.90 -1.09
CA PRO A 125 15.81 -1.24 -0.48
C PRO A 125 16.05 0.15 -1.07
N ILE A 126 16.66 1.06 -0.31
CA ILE A 126 17.14 2.34 -0.84
C ILE A 126 18.06 2.14 -2.07
N GLY A 127 17.89 2.99 -3.08
CA GLY A 127 18.74 3.01 -4.27
C GLY A 127 20.12 3.61 -4.00
N ALA A 128 21.08 3.31 -4.88
CA ALA A 128 22.38 3.95 -4.89
C ALA A 128 22.30 5.40 -5.44
N ASN A 129 23.32 6.21 -5.12
CA ASN A 129 23.46 7.56 -5.66
C ASN A 129 23.38 7.57 -7.19
N GLY A 130 22.57 8.48 -7.74
CA GLY A 130 22.37 8.60 -9.19
C GLY A 130 21.31 7.65 -9.76
N GLN A 131 20.71 6.78 -8.95
CA GLN A 131 19.52 6.03 -9.35
C GLN A 131 18.24 6.85 -9.15
N VAL A 132 17.25 6.60 -9.99
CA VAL A 132 15.89 7.12 -9.84
C VAL A 132 14.90 5.95 -9.79
N LEU A 133 13.75 6.19 -9.16
CA LEU A 133 12.70 5.18 -9.09
C LEU A 133 11.98 5.13 -10.45
N THR A 134 11.95 3.95 -11.04
CA THR A 134 11.26 3.66 -12.29
C THR A 134 10.40 2.40 -12.15
N VAL A 135 9.73 2.00 -13.21
CA VAL A 135 8.98 0.74 -13.29
C VAL A 135 9.64 -0.17 -14.31
N ALA A 136 9.99 -1.38 -13.90
CA ALA A 136 10.45 -2.44 -14.79
C ALA A 136 9.71 -3.74 -14.44
N GLY A 137 9.25 -4.48 -15.46
CA GLY A 137 8.45 -5.69 -15.24
C GLY A 137 7.15 -5.45 -14.47
N GLY A 138 6.62 -4.23 -14.46
CA GLY A 138 5.39 -3.86 -13.76
C GLY A 138 5.55 -3.55 -12.27
N VAL A 139 6.78 -3.53 -11.73
CA VAL A 139 7.05 -3.21 -10.32
C VAL A 139 8.02 -2.02 -10.17
N PRO A 140 7.93 -1.26 -9.05
CA PRO A 140 8.90 -0.21 -8.75
C PRO A 140 10.32 -0.78 -8.62
N THR A 141 11.29 -0.14 -9.27
CA THR A 141 12.71 -0.51 -9.22
C THR A 141 13.59 0.73 -9.25
N TRP A 142 14.73 0.69 -8.56
CA TRP A 142 15.77 1.69 -8.73
C TRP A 142 16.57 1.39 -10.00
N ALA A 143 16.77 2.39 -10.84
CA ALA A 143 17.59 2.26 -12.05
C ALA A 143 18.40 3.52 -12.28
N VAL A 144 19.57 3.36 -12.90
CA VAL A 144 20.29 4.50 -13.47
C VAL A 144 19.52 4.93 -14.72
N VAL A 145 19.08 6.19 -14.76
CA VAL A 145 18.54 6.75 -15.99
C VAL A 145 19.70 7.26 -16.82
N THR A 146 19.95 6.57 -17.93
CA THR A 146 20.82 7.06 -18.98
C THR A 146 20.04 8.07 -19.80
N VAL A 147 20.37 9.36 -19.66
CA VAL A 147 19.82 10.37 -20.57
C VAL A 147 20.49 10.17 -21.93
N PRO A 148 19.73 9.98 -23.01
CA PRO A 148 20.31 9.84 -24.34
C PRO A 148 21.16 11.10 -24.63
N GLY A 149 22.42 10.93 -25.04
CA GLY A 149 23.25 12.06 -25.46
C GLY A 149 22.63 12.78 -26.66
N LEU A 150 23.00 14.04 -26.90
CA LEU A 150 22.38 14.85 -27.97
C LEU A 150 22.39 14.15 -29.34
N ALA A 151 23.43 13.38 -29.65
CA ALA A 151 23.58 12.61 -30.88
C ALA A 151 22.62 11.40 -31.03
N SER A 152 21.93 11.01 -29.95
CA SER A 152 20.95 9.92 -29.96
C SER A 152 19.51 10.41 -30.15
N LEU A 153 19.30 11.73 -30.19
CA LEU A 153 18.02 12.32 -30.59
C LEU A 153 17.88 12.20 -32.12
N SER A 154 16.71 11.75 -32.59
CA SER A 154 16.49 11.49 -34.03
C SER A 154 16.56 12.74 -34.90
N ASP A 155 16.26 13.90 -34.30
CA ASP A 155 16.23 15.22 -34.92
C ASP A 155 17.56 15.98 -34.77
N VAL A 156 18.61 15.35 -34.23
CA VAL A 156 19.94 15.94 -34.09
C VAL A 156 20.97 15.07 -34.82
N THR A 157 21.82 15.70 -35.64
CA THR A 157 22.97 15.07 -36.28
C THR A 157 24.24 15.75 -35.77
N ILE A 158 25.11 15.00 -35.09
CA ILE A 158 26.41 15.51 -34.63
C ILE A 158 27.53 14.81 -35.40
N SER A 159 28.36 15.57 -36.11
CA SER A 159 29.51 15.07 -36.86
C SER A 159 30.72 15.98 -36.66
N ALA A 160 31.90 15.41 -36.42
CA ALA A 160 33.17 16.15 -36.31
C ALA A 160 33.09 17.40 -35.40
N VAL A 161 32.83 17.18 -34.11
CA VAL A 161 32.73 18.28 -33.13
C VAL A 161 34.05 19.05 -32.99
N SER A 162 33.96 20.37 -32.97
CA SER A 162 35.09 21.28 -32.75
C SER A 162 34.68 22.46 -31.86
N ASN A 163 35.65 23.12 -31.23
CA ASN A 163 35.38 24.34 -30.45
C ASN A 163 34.74 25.43 -31.33
N GLY A 164 33.84 26.22 -30.74
CA GLY A 164 33.16 27.33 -31.42
C GLY A 164 31.97 26.93 -32.30
N GLN A 165 31.42 25.71 -32.15
CA GLN A 165 30.23 25.27 -32.87
C GLN A 165 28.93 25.52 -32.07
N VAL A 166 27.82 25.71 -32.77
CA VAL A 166 26.44 25.77 -32.26
C VAL A 166 25.55 24.76 -32.97
N LEU A 167 24.41 24.42 -32.36
CA LEU A 167 23.34 23.74 -33.07
C LEU A 167 22.58 24.73 -33.96
N ALA A 168 22.50 24.44 -35.25
CA ALA A 168 21.68 25.17 -36.20
C ALA A 168 20.75 24.21 -36.93
N TRP A 169 19.52 24.65 -37.19
CA TRP A 169 18.57 23.88 -37.98
C TRP A 169 19.03 23.79 -39.45
N ASN A 170 19.15 22.57 -39.96
CA ASN A 170 19.40 22.28 -41.36
C ASN A 170 18.08 21.89 -42.03
N SER A 171 17.52 22.78 -42.86
CA SER A 171 16.26 22.55 -43.56
C SER A 171 16.34 21.45 -44.63
N SER A 172 17.52 21.14 -45.16
CA SER A 172 17.71 20.07 -46.15
C SER A 172 17.71 18.68 -45.50
N LEU A 173 18.22 18.59 -44.27
CA LEU A 173 18.21 17.35 -43.50
C LEU A 173 17.00 17.25 -42.56
N SER A 174 16.24 18.33 -42.38
CA SER A 174 15.17 18.49 -41.38
C SER A 174 15.63 18.07 -39.98
N LYS A 175 16.85 18.48 -39.62
CA LYS A 175 17.50 18.14 -38.35
C LYS A 175 18.33 19.31 -37.85
N TRP A 176 18.54 19.38 -36.54
CA TRP A 176 19.58 20.20 -35.92
C TRP A 176 20.95 19.58 -36.19
N GLN A 177 21.94 20.38 -36.57
CA GLN A 177 23.32 19.92 -36.75
C GLN A 177 24.32 20.85 -36.06
N ASN A 178 25.47 20.31 -35.62
CA ASN A 178 26.57 21.16 -35.16
C ASN A 178 27.21 21.88 -36.36
N THR A 179 27.32 23.20 -36.27
CA THR A 179 27.97 24.05 -37.27
C THR A 179 28.87 25.07 -36.60
N THR A 180 29.97 25.46 -37.25
CA THR A 180 30.84 26.52 -36.74
C THR A 180 30.04 27.81 -36.63
N MET A 181 30.13 28.49 -35.48
CA MET A 181 29.68 29.87 -35.34
C MET A 181 30.56 30.74 -36.25
N SER A 182 30.15 30.89 -37.50
CA SER A 182 30.58 32.05 -38.25
C SER A 182 29.92 33.25 -37.57
N ALA A 183 30.71 34.22 -37.13
CA ALA A 183 30.16 35.52 -36.79
C ALA A 183 29.35 35.97 -38.02
N LYS A 184 28.02 35.89 -37.95
CA LYS A 184 27.19 36.49 -38.98
C LYS A 184 27.66 37.94 -39.01
N SER A 185 28.27 38.36 -40.11
CA SER A 185 28.89 39.67 -40.27
C SER A 185 28.00 40.73 -39.63
N PRO A 186 28.54 41.75 -38.93
CA PRO A 186 27.72 42.75 -38.26
C PRO A 186 27.03 43.65 -39.29
N ALA A 187 25.98 43.14 -39.93
CA ALA A 187 25.05 43.84 -40.81
C ALA A 187 23.90 42.88 -41.16
N THR A 188 22.92 42.80 -40.26
CA THR A 188 21.54 43.26 -40.53
C THR A 188 20.84 43.32 -39.18
N ARG A 189 20.88 44.48 -38.52
CA ARG A 189 19.82 44.80 -37.57
C ARG A 189 18.55 45.02 -38.38
N LEU A 190 17.43 44.47 -37.93
CA LEU A 190 16.26 45.26 -37.51
C LEU A 190 14.98 44.43 -37.64
N PHE A 191 14.42 44.05 -36.49
CA PHE A 191 12.98 44.16 -36.28
C PHE A 191 12.79 44.78 -34.90
N LEU A 192 12.86 46.12 -34.84
CA LEU A 192 12.00 46.84 -33.92
C LEU A 192 10.57 46.68 -34.46
N ALA A 193 9.65 46.36 -33.55
CA ALA A 193 8.24 46.15 -33.84
C ALA A 193 7.62 47.31 -34.62
N GLN A 194 6.69 47.00 -35.53
CA GLN A 194 5.55 47.88 -35.77
C GLN A 194 4.30 47.07 -36.13
N SER A 195 3.25 47.38 -35.39
CA SER A 195 1.86 46.94 -35.54
C SER A 195 1.20 47.56 -36.79
N TYR A 196 -0.07 47.22 -37.01
CA TYR A 196 -1.04 47.67 -38.03
C TYR A 196 -0.97 46.90 -39.38
N ARG A 197 -1.99 46.16 -39.83
CA ARG A 197 -3.44 46.13 -39.55
C ARG A 197 -3.97 44.70 -39.43
#